data_AF-A0A3E1EV75-F1
#
_entry.id   AF-A0A3E1EV75-F1
#
_cell.length_a   1.000
_cell.length_b   1.000
_cell.length_c   1.000
_cell.angle_alpha   90.00
_cell.angle_beta   90.00
_cell.angle_gamma   90.00
#
_symmetry.space_group_name_H-M   'P 1'
#
loop_
_entity.id
_entity.type
_entity.pdbx_description
1 polymer ?
#
loop_
_entity_poly.entity_id
_entity_poly.type
_entity_poly.pdbx_seq_one_letter_code
_entity_poly.pdbx_strand_id
1 'polypeptide(L)'
;MSLVNDIIPQNRSCLKVSEIVIWILNNINLSSLFRLKIQEHKINNNMKIKISILLLFILSFYTGFGHAQLRFYDNKTDKEYEITDTTDKAIVDKYLESINAKAIEFNSNKNSSSLFRIKNSKGIWQINDINNIEELYYLDKYSQNFPSPIMEEMGITTVSKKNKNYIFSFETENVFEAVPFHKIRIYTNTDTIYEYKNELEKTSLKTRLKYIALQKDNFWALAYYSKEDFKLYQLTKFKYPNEKELHECSMYKYLENLSHPLYPTETETLSFIHDELLNHKSKNTSVEYKNFSKYPIRIKDQKGNWRFYEVENYSPLLSKNQQKKYRLMNTSKDIEKWNVGIVERKSKKYIISFQEGNNIYHETWFDDIEIIEKTVSFYPDYPIMTSEGEDSLDIHGNYVFGKETYSILEKLLLQRDGKYALAFMDSYNNTLYQLSGFHFESTKNVPNLDYFSWEDPYTKEITNNYETMAAAHNILQELSSIDLIVPITFSELNNSDVFKVRNNQTKRWSIQMENGFKADQTLPIAASKIEFIDNGNPIYVVWCDNKVGFYNKTFQHFKPCEYDDFKHIFLDSQYGCALKKDGKWQLFDTQSADKLIKEKAKTIDELKQMWWNR
;
A
#
# COMPACT_ATOMS: atom_id res chain seq x y z
N MET A 1 18.34 -22.96 19.84
CA MET A 1 19.54 -23.41 20.58
C MET A 1 19.08 -24.12 21.86
N SER A 2 19.82 -25.17 22.24
CA SER A 2 19.70 -26.08 23.41
C SER A 2 18.54 -27.08 23.48
N LEU A 3 18.55 -28.11 22.62
CA LEU A 3 18.23 -29.51 22.99
C LEU A 3 18.47 -30.52 21.83
N VAL A 4 19.62 -30.47 21.13
CA VAL A 4 19.99 -31.49 20.10
C VAL A 4 21.50 -31.80 20.04
N ASN A 5 22.31 -31.41 21.05
CA ASN A 5 23.78 -31.51 20.93
C ASN A 5 24.43 -32.78 21.49
N ASP A 6 23.68 -33.75 21.99
CA ASP A 6 24.26 -35.02 22.43
C ASP A 6 23.67 -36.17 21.60
N ILE A 7 24.48 -36.68 20.65
CA ILE A 7 24.58 -38.05 20.11
C ILE A 7 25.13 -37.96 18.67
N ILE A 8 26.42 -37.63 18.53
CA ILE A 8 27.28 -38.14 17.43
C ILE A 8 28.71 -38.26 17.99
N PRO A 9 29.33 -39.46 18.05
CA PRO A 9 30.76 -39.55 18.29
C PRO A 9 31.51 -39.02 17.07
N GLN A 10 32.30 -37.97 17.27
CA GLN A 10 33.34 -37.55 16.33
C GLN A 10 34.37 -38.68 16.17
N ASN A 11 34.86 -38.84 14.95
CA ASN A 11 35.83 -39.83 14.44
C ASN A 11 35.27 -41.21 14.06
N ARG A 12 34.96 -41.38 12.77
CA ARG A 12 35.47 -42.48 11.92
C ARG A 12 35.18 -42.23 10.44
N SER A 13 36.23 -42.35 9.64
CA SER A 13 36.17 -42.54 8.19
C SER A 13 35.49 -43.87 7.85
N CYS A 14 34.69 -43.84 6.77
CA CYS A 14 33.92 -44.95 6.18
C CYS A 14 32.71 -45.46 6.97
N LEU A 15 31.56 -44.81 6.80
CA LEU A 15 30.25 -45.43 7.04
C LEU A 15 30.09 -46.64 6.10
N LYS A 16 29.77 -47.80 6.65
CA LYS A 16 29.49 -48.99 5.85
C LYS A 16 28.12 -48.82 5.17
N VAL A 17 27.97 -49.29 3.94
CA VAL A 17 26.70 -49.27 3.16
C VAL A 17 25.49 -49.75 3.99
N SER A 18 25.70 -50.64 4.96
CA SER A 18 24.66 -51.11 5.88
C SER A 18 24.10 -50.03 6.82
N GLU A 19 24.88 -49.02 7.22
CA GLU A 19 24.45 -47.95 8.12
C GLU A 19 23.62 -46.89 7.38
N ILE A 20 23.95 -46.62 6.11
CA ILE A 20 23.16 -45.77 5.21
C ILE A 20 21.79 -46.39 4.93
N VAL A 21 21.75 -47.71 4.69
CA VAL A 21 20.48 -48.44 4.45
C VAL A 21 19.58 -48.43 5.68
N ILE A 22 20.13 -48.60 6.89
CA ILE A 22 19.35 -48.54 8.14
C ILE A 22 18.82 -47.12 8.39
N TRP A 23 19.61 -46.09 8.07
CA TRP A 23 19.17 -44.70 8.19
C TRP A 23 18.03 -44.34 7.21
N ILE A 24 18.11 -44.81 5.96
CA ILE A 24 17.02 -44.63 4.97
C ILE A 24 15.75 -45.36 5.41
N LEU A 25 15.86 -46.59 5.93
CA LEU A 25 14.71 -47.38 6.40
C LEU A 25 14.04 -46.78 7.65
N ASN A 26 14.80 -46.10 8.52
CA ASN A 26 14.25 -45.47 9.73
C ASN A 26 13.58 -44.11 9.46
N ASN A 27 13.86 -43.45 8.33
CA ASN A 27 13.30 -42.13 7.99
C ASN A 27 12.12 -42.20 7.00
N ILE A 28 11.86 -43.35 6.38
CA ILE A 28 10.65 -43.58 5.60
C ILE A 28 9.55 -44.03 6.59
N ASN A 29 8.52 -43.20 6.76
CA ASN A 29 7.42 -43.40 7.72
C ASN A 29 6.48 -44.54 7.28
N LEU A 30 6.98 -45.78 7.28
CA LEU A 30 6.21 -47.02 7.13
C LEU A 30 5.83 -47.55 8.51
N SER A 31 5.16 -46.71 9.31
CA SER A 31 4.71 -47.05 10.66
C SER A 31 3.35 -47.74 10.63
N SER A 32 3.32 -49.02 10.27
CA SER A 32 2.33 -49.99 10.82
C SER A 32 2.52 -51.43 10.34
N LEU A 33 3.14 -51.67 9.19
CA LEU A 33 3.11 -53.01 8.56
C LEU A 33 4.37 -53.88 8.76
N PHE A 34 5.46 -53.36 9.33
CA PHE A 34 6.68 -54.16 9.55
C PHE A 34 7.31 -53.91 10.93
N ARG A 35 6.61 -54.30 12.00
CA ARG A 35 7.27 -54.65 13.28
C ARG A 35 7.53 -56.15 13.33
N LEU A 36 8.52 -56.62 12.56
CA LEU A 36 9.15 -57.91 12.82
C LEU A 36 10.29 -57.69 13.81
N LYS A 37 10.20 -58.35 14.97
CA LYS A 37 11.28 -58.48 15.96
C LYS A 37 12.48 -59.17 15.30
N ILE A 38 13.46 -58.40 14.84
CA ILE A 38 14.78 -58.94 14.52
C ILE A 38 15.61 -58.91 15.81
N GLN A 39 15.56 -60.02 16.55
CA GLN A 39 16.63 -60.35 17.50
C GLN A 39 17.90 -60.67 16.70
N GLU A 40 19.05 -60.36 17.29
CA GLU A 40 20.40 -60.48 16.75
C GLU A 40 20.75 -61.89 16.23
N HIS A 41 20.27 -62.24 15.05
CA HIS A 41 20.86 -63.29 14.24
C HIS A 41 21.80 -62.67 13.22
N LYS A 42 23.04 -63.18 13.19
CA LYS A 42 24.07 -62.88 12.19
C LYS A 42 23.45 -62.95 10.79
N ILE A 43 23.07 -61.79 10.26
CA ILE A 43 22.69 -61.66 8.85
C ILE A 43 23.96 -61.96 8.05
N ASN A 44 24.07 -63.22 7.61
CA ASN A 44 25.09 -63.70 6.69
C ASN A 44 25.17 -62.76 5.48
N ASN A 45 26.37 -62.52 4.96
CA ASN A 45 26.62 -61.70 3.77
C ASN A 45 25.65 -62.01 2.59
N ASN A 46 25.23 -63.26 2.41
CA ASN A 46 24.23 -63.63 1.41
C ASN A 46 22.86 -62.97 1.62
N MET A 47 22.42 -62.76 2.86
CA MET A 47 21.15 -62.11 3.16
C MET A 47 21.26 -60.59 3.00
N LYS A 48 22.43 -60.00 3.30
CA LYS A 48 22.71 -58.58 2.98
C LYS A 48 22.69 -58.34 1.47
N ILE A 49 23.32 -59.23 0.70
CA ILE A 49 23.31 -59.17 -0.78
C ILE A 49 21.87 -59.27 -1.30
N LYS A 50 21.05 -60.20 -0.78
CA LYS A 50 19.64 -60.32 -1.18
C LYS A 50 18.81 -59.07 -0.85
N ILE A 51 19.01 -58.46 0.32
CA ILE A 51 18.33 -57.22 0.70
C ILE A 51 18.81 -56.05 -0.16
N SER A 52 20.10 -55.94 -0.44
CA SER A 52 20.64 -54.91 -1.34
C SER A 52 20.15 -55.09 -2.78
N ILE A 53 20.04 -56.32 -3.27
CA ILE A 53 19.44 -56.62 -4.58
C ILE A 53 17.96 -56.26 -4.58
N LEU A 54 17.21 -56.62 -3.53
CA LEU A 54 15.79 -56.26 -3.41
C LEU A 54 15.60 -54.75 -3.35
N LEU A 55 16.45 -54.03 -2.63
CA LEU A 55 16.44 -52.56 -2.58
C LEU A 55 16.83 -51.94 -3.91
N LEU A 56 17.82 -52.49 -4.63
CA LEU A 56 18.16 -52.09 -6.00
C LEU A 56 17.00 -52.37 -6.97
N PHE A 57 16.28 -53.47 -6.77
CA PHE A 57 15.12 -53.85 -7.57
C PHE A 57 13.93 -52.92 -7.29
N ILE A 58 13.70 -52.56 -6.03
CA ILE A 58 12.69 -51.56 -5.61
C ILE A 58 13.11 -50.18 -6.12
N LEU A 59 14.38 -49.80 -6.01
CA LEU A 59 14.89 -48.54 -6.56
C LEU A 59 14.76 -48.51 -8.09
N SER A 60 15.04 -49.61 -8.79
CA SER A 60 14.87 -49.70 -10.25
C SER A 60 13.40 -49.72 -10.65
N PHE A 61 12.51 -50.23 -9.80
CA PHE A 61 11.07 -50.08 -9.99
C PHE A 61 10.65 -48.62 -9.80
N TYR A 62 11.14 -47.93 -8.76
CA TYR A 62 10.85 -46.51 -8.51
C TYR A 62 11.49 -45.54 -9.52
N THR A 63 12.66 -45.85 -10.07
CA THR A 63 13.27 -45.08 -11.17
C THR A 63 12.76 -45.53 -12.54
N GLY A 64 12.10 -46.69 -12.61
CA GLY A 64 11.43 -47.25 -13.79
C GLY A 64 9.96 -46.86 -13.94
N PHE A 65 9.34 -46.24 -12.94
CA PHE A 65 8.09 -45.47 -13.08
C PHE A 65 8.31 -44.13 -13.82
N GLY A 66 9.32 -44.09 -14.69
CA GLY A 66 9.58 -42.98 -15.61
C GLY A 66 8.48 -42.93 -16.65
N HIS A 67 7.55 -42.00 -16.46
CA HIS A 67 6.36 -41.76 -17.27
C HIS A 67 5.34 -42.90 -17.14
N ALA A 68 4.14 -42.62 -16.63
CA ALA A 68 3.06 -43.56 -16.81
C ALA A 68 2.81 -43.75 -18.31
N GLN A 69 3.13 -44.95 -18.79
CA GLN A 69 3.00 -45.30 -20.18
C GLN A 69 1.57 -45.82 -20.40
N LEU A 70 0.87 -45.29 -21.40
CA LEU A 70 -0.43 -45.79 -21.80
C LEU A 70 -0.28 -47.21 -22.35
N ARG A 71 -0.88 -48.21 -21.70
CA ARG A 71 -0.80 -49.61 -22.13
C ARG A 71 -2.14 -50.08 -22.71
N PHE A 72 -2.07 -50.82 -23.82
CA PHE A 72 -3.20 -51.44 -24.49
C PHE A 72 -2.99 -52.94 -24.57
N TYR A 73 -3.89 -53.71 -23.97
CA TYR A 73 -3.86 -55.17 -24.06
C TYR A 73 -4.78 -55.65 -25.19
N ASP A 74 -4.20 -56.23 -26.24
CA ASP A 74 -4.93 -56.80 -27.37
C ASP A 74 -5.31 -58.26 -27.08
N ASN A 75 -6.55 -58.45 -26.63
CA ASN A 75 -7.14 -59.76 -26.32
C ASN A 75 -7.00 -60.79 -27.47
N LYS A 76 -6.90 -60.36 -28.74
CA LYS A 76 -6.77 -61.29 -29.87
C LYS A 76 -5.37 -61.86 -30.01
N THR A 77 -4.36 -61.07 -29.64
CA THR A 77 -2.95 -61.45 -29.79
C THR A 77 -2.30 -61.82 -28.47
N ASP A 78 -3.00 -61.63 -27.35
CA ASP A 78 -2.50 -61.84 -25.98
C ASP A 78 -1.20 -61.05 -25.74
N LYS A 79 -1.17 -59.80 -26.22
CA LYS A 79 -0.01 -58.90 -26.11
C LYS A 79 -0.42 -57.56 -25.54
N GLU A 80 0.43 -57.05 -24.65
CA GLU A 80 0.36 -55.69 -24.15
C GLU A 80 1.26 -54.80 -25.02
N TYR A 81 0.71 -53.68 -25.46
CA TYR A 81 1.38 -52.68 -26.29
C TYR A 81 1.48 -51.36 -25.54
N GLU A 82 2.62 -50.71 -25.64
CA GLU A 82 2.76 -49.32 -25.25
C GLU A 82 2.23 -48.42 -26.37
N ILE A 83 1.35 -47.48 -26.03
CA ILE A 83 0.79 -46.52 -26.97
C ILE A 83 1.56 -45.19 -26.87
N THR A 84 2.38 -44.94 -27.89
CA THR A 84 3.22 -43.75 -28.04
C THR A 84 3.05 -43.18 -29.47
N ASP A 85 3.70 -42.04 -29.75
CA ASP A 85 3.70 -41.44 -31.09
C ASP A 85 4.48 -42.24 -32.15
N THR A 86 5.20 -43.30 -31.73
CA THR A 86 5.92 -44.21 -32.62
C THR A 86 5.26 -45.58 -32.74
N THR A 87 4.17 -45.84 -32.00
CA THR A 87 3.42 -47.10 -32.08
C THR A 87 2.81 -47.29 -33.46
N ASP A 88 2.86 -48.53 -33.97
CA ASP A 88 2.29 -48.87 -35.27
C ASP A 88 0.81 -48.47 -35.36
N LYS A 89 0.45 -47.84 -36.48
CA LYS A 89 -0.89 -47.28 -36.68
C LYS A 89 -2.00 -48.32 -36.49
N ALA A 90 -1.80 -49.58 -36.91
CA ALA A 90 -2.81 -50.62 -36.75
C ALA A 90 -3.05 -50.98 -35.28
N ILE A 91 -2.04 -50.86 -34.42
CA ILE A 91 -2.17 -51.05 -32.97
C ILE A 91 -2.91 -49.85 -32.36
N VAL A 92 -2.56 -48.63 -32.77
CA VAL A 92 -3.25 -47.40 -32.34
C VAL A 92 -4.73 -47.43 -32.73
N ASP A 93 -5.05 -47.85 -33.95
CA ASP A 93 -6.42 -47.95 -34.44
C ASP A 93 -7.24 -48.97 -33.62
N LYS A 94 -6.66 -50.12 -33.26
CA LYS A 94 -7.29 -51.10 -32.35
C LYS A 94 -7.51 -50.52 -30.94
N TYR A 95 -6.53 -49.80 -30.41
CA TYR A 95 -6.66 -49.13 -29.12
C TYR A 95 -7.82 -48.13 -29.15
N LEU A 96 -7.88 -47.27 -30.17
CA LEU A 96 -8.97 -46.30 -30.35
C LEU A 96 -10.34 -46.97 -30.48
N GLU A 97 -10.43 -48.08 -31.20
CA GLU A 97 -11.66 -48.89 -31.30
C GLU A 97 -12.08 -49.41 -29.91
N SER A 98 -11.13 -49.91 -29.11
CA SER A 98 -11.43 -50.49 -27.79
C SER A 98 -12.02 -49.49 -26.80
N ILE A 99 -11.70 -48.19 -26.96
CA ILE A 99 -12.21 -47.10 -26.11
C ILE A 99 -13.26 -46.22 -26.81
N ASN A 100 -13.75 -46.64 -27.98
CA ASN A 100 -14.73 -45.88 -28.78
C ASN A 100 -14.29 -44.43 -29.09
N ALA A 101 -13.01 -44.26 -29.44
CA ALA A 101 -12.42 -43.00 -29.85
C ALA A 101 -12.13 -42.96 -31.37
N LYS A 102 -12.08 -41.74 -31.93
CA LYS A 102 -11.87 -41.45 -33.35
C LYS A 102 -10.43 -41.11 -33.70
N ALA A 103 -9.67 -40.57 -32.76
CA ALA A 103 -8.29 -40.16 -32.97
C ALA A 103 -7.54 -40.05 -31.64
N ILE A 104 -6.22 -40.14 -31.71
CA ILE A 104 -5.29 -39.79 -30.62
C ILE A 104 -4.33 -38.72 -31.15
N GLU A 105 -3.93 -37.81 -30.28
CA GLU A 105 -2.87 -36.84 -30.53
C GLU A 105 -1.92 -36.87 -29.34
N PHE A 106 -0.63 -36.92 -29.61
CA PHE A 106 0.40 -36.93 -28.58
C PHE A 106 0.94 -35.52 -28.36
N ASN A 107 1.22 -35.18 -27.10
CA ASN A 107 1.81 -33.91 -26.74
C ASN A 107 3.25 -33.84 -27.26
N SER A 108 3.60 -32.73 -27.92
CA SER A 108 4.97 -32.49 -28.38
C SER A 108 5.94 -32.30 -27.20
N ASN A 109 5.45 -31.85 -26.04
CA ASN A 109 6.24 -31.78 -24.82
C ASN A 109 6.24 -33.14 -24.10
N LYS A 110 7.32 -33.91 -24.27
CA LYS A 110 7.48 -35.24 -23.65
C LYS A 110 7.59 -35.22 -22.12
N ASN A 111 7.87 -34.05 -21.54
CA ASN A 111 7.94 -33.87 -20.09
C ASN A 111 6.58 -33.48 -19.47
N SER A 112 5.53 -33.36 -20.28
CA SER A 112 4.19 -33.04 -19.81
C SER A 112 3.58 -34.23 -19.05
N SER A 113 2.87 -33.97 -17.95
CA SER A 113 1.92 -34.92 -17.36
C SER A 113 0.74 -35.19 -18.30
N SER A 114 0.41 -34.26 -19.18
CA SER A 114 -0.60 -34.45 -20.21
C SER A 114 -0.02 -35.03 -21.51
N LEU A 115 0.35 -36.32 -21.50
CA LEU A 115 1.12 -36.96 -22.59
C LEU A 115 0.36 -37.07 -23.92
N PHE A 116 -0.96 -37.23 -23.87
CA PHE A 116 -1.80 -37.36 -25.07
C PHE A 116 -3.24 -36.90 -24.79
N ARG A 117 -3.99 -36.70 -25.87
CA ARG A 117 -5.43 -36.49 -25.84
C ARG A 117 -6.12 -37.37 -26.87
N ILE A 118 -7.33 -37.81 -26.59
CA ILE A 118 -8.14 -38.62 -27.50
C ILE A 118 -9.36 -37.83 -27.97
N LYS A 119 -9.78 -38.06 -29.20
CA LYS A 119 -11.01 -37.49 -29.75
C LYS A 119 -12.11 -38.53 -29.63
N ASN A 120 -13.09 -38.31 -28.78
CA ASN A 120 -14.17 -39.29 -28.60
C ASN A 120 -15.07 -39.42 -29.85
N SER A 121 -16.01 -40.37 -29.82
CA SER A 121 -16.99 -40.57 -30.88
C SER A 121 -17.84 -39.33 -31.21
N LYS A 122 -18.05 -38.41 -30.26
CA LYS A 122 -18.72 -37.11 -30.47
C LYS A 122 -17.81 -36.05 -31.12
N GLY A 123 -16.53 -36.35 -31.33
CA GLY A 123 -15.55 -35.44 -31.93
C GLY A 123 -14.93 -34.46 -30.94
N ILE A 124 -15.03 -34.71 -29.63
CA ILE A 124 -14.55 -33.85 -28.54
C ILE A 124 -13.19 -34.38 -28.06
N TRP A 125 -12.18 -33.52 -27.96
CA TRP A 125 -10.87 -33.90 -27.42
C TRP A 125 -10.88 -33.98 -25.89
N GLN A 126 -10.29 -35.05 -25.35
CA GLN A 126 -10.19 -35.35 -23.93
C GLN A 126 -8.73 -35.67 -23.59
N ILE A 127 -8.17 -34.98 -22.61
CA ILE A 127 -6.78 -35.09 -22.20
C ILE A 127 -6.64 -36.18 -21.14
N ASN A 128 -5.54 -36.93 -21.22
CA ASN A 128 -5.12 -37.83 -20.16
C ASN A 128 -4.13 -37.09 -19.27
N ASP A 129 -4.27 -37.22 -17.96
CA ASP A 129 -3.32 -36.68 -16.99
C ASP A 129 -2.62 -37.85 -16.28
N ILE A 130 -1.29 -37.83 -16.28
CA ILE A 130 -0.45 -38.87 -15.70
C ILE A 130 -0.69 -39.10 -14.22
N ASN A 131 -1.26 -38.11 -13.53
CA ASN A 131 -1.58 -38.23 -12.10
C ASN A 131 -2.86 -39.05 -11.86
N ASN A 132 -3.70 -39.23 -12.89
CA ASN A 132 -4.92 -40.02 -12.86
C ASN A 132 -5.02 -40.88 -14.14
N ILE A 133 -4.08 -41.83 -14.28
CA ILE A 133 -3.88 -42.64 -15.51
C ILE A 133 -5.15 -43.42 -15.90
N GLU A 134 -5.98 -43.77 -14.92
CA GLU A 134 -7.17 -44.60 -15.11
C GLU A 134 -8.40 -43.79 -15.57
N GLU A 135 -8.39 -42.46 -15.45
CA GLU A 135 -9.54 -41.62 -15.77
C GLU A 135 -9.20 -40.53 -16.80
N LEU A 136 -9.90 -40.59 -17.94
CA LEU A 136 -9.96 -39.46 -18.86
C LEU A 136 -10.90 -38.40 -18.28
N TYR A 137 -10.46 -37.15 -18.23
CA TYR A 137 -11.34 -36.04 -17.80
C TYR A 137 -12.47 -35.83 -18.82
N TYR A 138 -13.61 -36.48 -18.57
CA TYR A 138 -14.70 -36.56 -19.53
C TYR A 138 -15.56 -35.29 -19.51
N LEU A 139 -15.13 -34.26 -20.24
CA LEU A 139 -15.92 -33.06 -20.42
C LEU A 139 -16.84 -33.17 -21.63
N ASP A 140 -18.06 -33.65 -21.39
CA ASP A 140 -19.09 -34.01 -22.39
C ASP A 140 -19.39 -32.95 -23.48
N LYS A 141 -19.00 -31.69 -23.24
CA LYS A 141 -19.31 -30.52 -24.09
C LYS A 141 -18.08 -29.69 -24.46
N TYR A 142 -16.89 -30.08 -23.99
CA TYR A 142 -15.69 -29.25 -24.07
C TYR A 142 -14.52 -30.03 -24.64
N SER A 143 -13.91 -29.48 -25.68
CA SER A 143 -12.71 -30.04 -26.28
C SER A 143 -11.47 -29.48 -25.61
N GLN A 144 -10.69 -30.33 -24.94
CA GLN A 144 -9.49 -29.95 -24.19
C GLN A 144 -8.27 -29.72 -25.09
N ASN A 145 -7.45 -28.73 -24.73
CA ASN A 145 -6.15 -28.46 -25.33
C ASN A 145 -5.02 -28.96 -24.43
N PHE A 146 -3.84 -29.21 -25.02
CA PHE A 146 -2.65 -29.45 -24.21
C PHE A 146 -2.28 -28.20 -23.39
N PRO A 147 -1.95 -28.35 -22.10
CA PRO A 147 -1.45 -27.24 -21.31
C PRO A 147 -0.05 -26.85 -21.79
N SER A 148 0.26 -25.54 -21.77
CA SER A 148 1.66 -25.10 -21.81
C SER A 148 2.37 -25.51 -20.50
N PRO A 149 3.71 -25.55 -20.45
CA PRO A 149 4.45 -25.93 -19.24
C PRO A 149 4.01 -25.17 -17.97
N ILE A 150 3.74 -23.86 -18.08
CA ILE A 150 3.26 -23.07 -16.94
C ILE A 150 1.82 -23.41 -16.53
N MET A 151 0.93 -23.69 -17.49
CA MET A 151 -0.45 -24.09 -17.20
C MET A 151 -0.48 -25.43 -16.48
N GLU A 152 0.38 -26.35 -16.89
CA GLU A 152 0.57 -27.66 -16.27
C GLU A 152 1.08 -27.54 -14.85
N GLU A 153 2.11 -26.71 -14.62
CA GLU A 153 2.57 -26.40 -13.27
C GLU A 153 1.45 -25.82 -12.39
N MET A 154 0.51 -25.10 -12.99
CA MET A 154 -0.66 -24.53 -12.32
C MET A 154 -1.85 -25.48 -12.17
N GLY A 155 -1.79 -26.69 -12.73
CA GLY A 155 -2.92 -27.61 -12.71
C GLY A 155 -4.12 -27.07 -13.52
N ILE A 156 -3.89 -26.34 -14.61
CA ILE A 156 -4.93 -25.84 -15.50
C ILE A 156 -4.66 -26.18 -16.97
N THR A 157 -5.69 -26.08 -17.81
CA THR A 157 -5.55 -26.02 -19.27
C THR A 157 -6.66 -25.15 -19.88
N THR A 158 -6.69 -25.04 -21.21
CA THR A 158 -7.80 -24.40 -21.93
C THR A 158 -8.71 -25.44 -22.58
N VAL A 159 -10.00 -25.12 -22.62
CA VAL A 159 -11.02 -25.95 -23.25
C VAL A 159 -11.88 -25.12 -24.17
N SER A 160 -12.42 -25.72 -25.24
CA SER A 160 -13.21 -25.01 -26.24
C SER A 160 -14.63 -25.57 -26.37
N LYS A 161 -15.62 -24.67 -26.53
CA LYS A 161 -17.04 -24.99 -26.78
C LYS A 161 -17.68 -23.89 -27.60
N LYS A 162 -18.25 -24.24 -28.76
CA LYS A 162 -18.95 -23.31 -29.67
C LYS A 162 -18.12 -22.05 -30.00
N ASN A 163 -16.87 -22.23 -30.43
CA ASN A 163 -15.91 -21.16 -30.78
C ASN A 163 -15.48 -20.24 -29.63
N LYS A 164 -15.75 -20.62 -28.37
CA LYS A 164 -15.28 -19.91 -27.18
C LYS A 164 -14.32 -20.80 -26.40
N ASN A 165 -13.30 -20.19 -25.82
CA ASN A 165 -12.35 -20.85 -24.94
C ASN A 165 -12.66 -20.51 -23.47
N TYR A 166 -12.33 -21.44 -22.59
CA TYR A 166 -12.47 -21.35 -21.14
C TYR A 166 -11.23 -21.96 -20.48
N ILE A 167 -10.99 -21.65 -19.22
CA ILE A 167 -9.98 -22.33 -18.41
C ILE A 167 -10.64 -23.53 -17.73
N PHE A 168 -9.95 -24.65 -17.69
CA PHE A 168 -10.29 -25.84 -16.92
C PHE A 168 -9.21 -26.06 -15.85
N SER A 169 -9.62 -26.37 -14.63
CA SER A 169 -8.73 -26.76 -13.54
C SER A 169 -8.77 -28.28 -13.38
N PHE A 170 -7.61 -28.92 -13.42
CA PHE A 170 -7.47 -30.35 -13.16
C PHE A 170 -7.81 -30.67 -11.70
N GLU A 171 -7.38 -29.83 -10.77
CA GLU A 171 -7.55 -30.00 -9.32
C GLU A 171 -9.02 -29.98 -8.88
N THR A 172 -9.86 -29.14 -9.51
CA THR A 172 -11.29 -29.03 -9.17
C THR A 172 -12.20 -29.72 -10.19
N GLU A 173 -11.62 -30.28 -11.25
CA GLU A 173 -12.33 -30.84 -12.40
C GLU A 173 -13.42 -29.91 -12.97
N ASN A 174 -13.20 -28.59 -12.88
CA ASN A 174 -14.22 -27.61 -13.21
C ASN A 174 -13.79 -26.70 -14.37
N VAL A 175 -14.77 -26.34 -15.21
CA VAL A 175 -14.63 -25.35 -16.29
C VAL A 175 -15.12 -24.00 -15.79
N PHE A 176 -14.27 -22.96 -15.84
CA PHE A 176 -14.65 -21.61 -15.44
C PHE A 176 -15.49 -20.92 -16.55
N GLU A 177 -16.75 -21.36 -16.71
CA GLU A 177 -17.65 -20.90 -17.77
C GLU A 177 -17.98 -19.39 -17.70
N ALA A 178 -17.83 -18.76 -16.53
CA ALA A 178 -18.13 -17.35 -16.32
C ALA A 178 -17.20 -16.39 -17.08
N VAL A 179 -16.01 -16.85 -17.51
CA VAL A 179 -14.98 -16.02 -18.13
C VAL A 179 -14.58 -16.58 -19.50
N PRO A 180 -15.47 -16.52 -20.53
CA PRO A 180 -15.12 -16.95 -21.88
C PRO A 180 -14.11 -16.00 -22.53
N PHE A 181 -13.19 -16.53 -23.32
CA PHE A 181 -12.20 -15.75 -24.08
C PHE A 181 -11.93 -16.35 -25.46
N HIS A 182 -11.28 -15.57 -26.32
CA HIS A 182 -10.74 -15.99 -27.62
C HIS A 182 -9.23 -16.22 -27.55
N LYS A 183 -8.48 -15.37 -26.85
CA LYS A 183 -7.04 -15.51 -26.64
C LYS A 183 -6.68 -15.45 -25.16
N ILE A 184 -5.59 -16.09 -24.79
CA ILE A 184 -5.02 -16.12 -23.45
C ILE A 184 -3.52 -15.87 -23.55
N ARG A 185 -2.99 -15.12 -22.58
CA ARG A 185 -1.55 -14.99 -22.33
C ARG A 185 -1.31 -15.14 -20.84
N ILE A 186 -0.29 -15.90 -20.50
CA ILE A 186 0.10 -16.15 -19.11
C ILE A 186 1.40 -15.42 -18.86
N TYR A 187 1.40 -14.66 -17.77
CA TYR A 187 2.54 -13.89 -17.34
C TYR A 187 3.11 -14.51 -16.08
N THR A 188 4.42 -14.69 -16.08
CA THR A 188 5.15 -15.33 -14.99
C THR A 188 6.32 -14.48 -14.55
N ASN A 189 6.71 -14.64 -13.29
CA ASN A 189 8.00 -14.21 -12.78
C ASN A 189 8.84 -15.45 -12.47
N THR A 190 10.15 -15.37 -12.68
CA THR A 190 11.09 -16.41 -12.25
C THR A 190 11.84 -15.86 -11.05
N ASP A 191 11.62 -16.46 -9.89
CA ASP A 191 12.31 -16.12 -8.65
C ASP A 191 13.38 -17.18 -8.34
N THR A 192 14.49 -16.76 -7.75
CA THR A 192 15.45 -17.67 -7.14
C THR A 192 14.95 -18.04 -5.74
N ILE A 193 14.69 -19.31 -5.50
CA ILE A 193 14.35 -19.84 -4.18
C ILE A 193 15.57 -20.51 -3.58
N TYR A 194 15.82 -20.19 -2.32
CA TYR A 194 16.86 -20.77 -1.51
C TYR A 194 16.26 -21.85 -0.63
N GLU A 195 16.51 -23.11 -0.97
CA GLU A 195 16.13 -24.25 -0.15
C GLU A 195 17.32 -24.65 0.72
N TYR A 196 17.20 -24.43 2.03
CA TYR A 196 18.19 -24.87 3.00
C TYR A 196 17.88 -26.31 3.43
N LYS A 197 18.71 -27.26 3.01
CA LYS A 197 18.60 -28.66 3.44
C LYS A 197 19.93 -29.10 4.03
N ASN A 198 19.95 -29.36 5.34
CA ASN A 198 21.14 -29.74 6.11
C ASN A 198 22.29 -28.74 5.96
N GLU A 199 22.03 -27.44 6.18
CA GLU A 199 23.01 -26.34 6.05
C GLU A 199 23.58 -26.10 4.64
N LEU A 200 23.21 -26.92 3.65
CA LEU A 200 23.52 -26.67 2.24
C LEU A 200 22.40 -25.84 1.61
N GLU A 201 22.77 -24.65 1.16
CA GLU A 201 21.92 -23.79 0.35
C GLU A 201 21.83 -24.35 -1.07
N LYS A 202 20.64 -24.77 -1.48
CA LYS A 202 20.35 -25.12 -2.87
C LYS A 202 19.52 -24.01 -3.48
N THR A 203 20.05 -23.36 -4.50
CA THR A 203 19.30 -22.43 -5.34
C THR A 203 18.51 -23.20 -6.39
N SER A 204 17.22 -22.91 -6.48
CA SER A 204 16.36 -23.36 -7.57
C SER A 204 15.65 -22.16 -8.19
N LEU A 205 15.53 -22.14 -9.51
CA LEU A 205 14.68 -21.16 -10.19
C LEU A 205 13.26 -21.71 -10.15
N LYS A 206 12.35 -20.97 -9.52
CA LYS A 206 10.92 -21.28 -9.54
C LYS A 206 10.19 -20.25 -10.36
N THR A 207 9.55 -20.71 -11.43
CA THR A 207 8.63 -19.89 -12.20
C THR A 207 7.31 -19.83 -11.43
N ARG A 208 6.71 -18.65 -11.35
CA ARG A 208 5.45 -18.41 -10.63
C ARG A 208 4.51 -17.64 -11.52
N LEU A 209 3.21 -17.93 -11.41
CA LEU A 209 2.18 -17.14 -12.05
C LEU A 209 2.18 -15.73 -11.45
N LYS A 210 2.31 -14.71 -12.31
CA LYS A 210 2.03 -13.32 -11.95
C LYS A 210 0.55 -13.01 -12.20
N TYR A 211 0.06 -13.26 -13.42
CA TYR A 211 -1.35 -13.08 -13.80
C TYR A 211 -1.67 -13.71 -15.16
N ILE A 212 -2.94 -13.67 -15.55
CA ILE A 212 -3.46 -14.13 -16.83
C ILE A 212 -4.13 -12.95 -17.54
N ALA A 213 -3.75 -12.70 -18.80
CA ALA A 213 -4.43 -11.76 -19.68
C ALA A 213 -5.36 -12.52 -20.62
N LEU A 214 -6.64 -12.16 -20.63
CA LEU A 214 -7.67 -12.81 -21.44
C LEU A 214 -8.21 -11.80 -22.46
N GLN A 215 -8.37 -12.21 -23.72
CA GLN A 215 -8.95 -11.37 -24.77
C GLN A 215 -10.33 -11.89 -25.21
N LYS A 216 -11.33 -11.02 -25.27
CA LYS A 216 -12.67 -11.29 -25.80
C LYS A 216 -13.15 -10.08 -26.59
N ASP A 217 -13.73 -10.32 -27.78
CA ASP A 217 -14.26 -9.27 -28.66
C ASP A 217 -13.28 -8.10 -28.90
N ASN A 218 -11.99 -8.41 -29.12
CA ASN A 218 -10.85 -7.50 -29.24
C ASN A 218 -10.42 -6.74 -27.97
N PHE A 219 -11.14 -6.87 -26.86
CA PHE A 219 -10.77 -6.27 -25.58
C PHE A 219 -10.07 -7.27 -24.67
N TRP A 220 -9.16 -6.77 -23.84
CA TRP A 220 -8.42 -7.49 -22.84
C TRP A 220 -9.03 -7.29 -21.45
N ALA A 221 -8.87 -8.31 -20.60
CA ALA A 221 -9.19 -8.34 -19.20
C ALA A 221 -8.05 -9.01 -18.42
N LEU A 222 -7.91 -8.62 -17.17
CA LEU A 222 -6.95 -9.17 -16.22
C LEU A 222 -7.65 -10.24 -15.39
N ALA A 223 -7.00 -11.39 -15.23
CA ALA A 223 -7.43 -12.46 -14.36
C ALA A 223 -6.25 -13.00 -13.55
N TYR A 224 -6.56 -13.68 -12.45
CA TYR A 224 -5.60 -14.36 -11.59
C TYR A 224 -6.14 -15.74 -11.24
N TYR A 225 -5.29 -16.76 -11.29
CA TYR A 225 -5.65 -18.11 -10.84
C TYR A 225 -4.91 -18.41 -9.54
N SER A 226 -5.66 -18.61 -8.46
CA SER A 226 -5.09 -18.96 -7.16
C SER A 226 -4.93 -20.47 -7.06
N LYS A 227 -3.72 -20.94 -6.72
CA LYS A 227 -3.49 -22.37 -6.42
C LYS A 227 -3.96 -22.76 -5.02
N GLU A 228 -4.30 -21.80 -4.16
CA GLU A 228 -4.71 -22.09 -2.78
C GLU A 228 -6.14 -22.60 -2.71
N ASP A 229 -7.02 -22.04 -3.54
CA ASP A 229 -8.43 -22.43 -3.62
C ASP A 229 -8.86 -22.88 -5.01
N PHE A 230 -7.91 -22.97 -5.94
CA PHE A 230 -8.08 -23.42 -7.32
C PHE A 230 -9.17 -22.64 -8.08
N LYS A 231 -9.31 -21.33 -7.81
CA LYS A 231 -10.28 -20.46 -8.49
C LYS A 231 -9.64 -19.50 -9.48
N LEU A 232 -10.41 -19.15 -10.51
CA LEU A 232 -10.09 -18.11 -11.48
C LEU A 232 -10.83 -16.81 -11.16
N TYR A 233 -10.07 -15.80 -10.77
CA TYR A 233 -10.54 -14.46 -10.45
C TYR A 233 -10.35 -13.51 -11.63
N GLN A 234 -11.42 -13.18 -12.37
CA GLN A 234 -11.43 -12.01 -13.26
C GLN A 234 -11.40 -10.70 -12.44
N LEU A 235 -10.34 -9.91 -12.60
CA LEU A 235 -10.08 -8.69 -11.82
C LEU A 235 -10.40 -7.39 -12.56
N THR A 236 -10.60 -7.47 -13.88
CA THR A 236 -11.07 -6.34 -14.67
C THR A 236 -12.04 -6.78 -15.75
N LYS A 237 -12.93 -5.89 -16.21
CA LYS A 237 -13.79 -6.16 -17.37
C LYS A 237 -12.99 -6.20 -18.67
N PHE A 238 -13.53 -6.88 -19.67
CA PHE A 238 -13.02 -6.83 -21.05
C PHE A 238 -13.27 -5.44 -21.65
N LYS A 239 -12.36 -4.49 -21.37
CA LYS A 239 -12.48 -3.10 -21.83
C LYS A 239 -11.17 -2.48 -22.32
N TYR A 240 -10.04 -3.17 -22.15
CA TYR A 240 -8.75 -2.62 -22.57
C TYR A 240 -8.51 -2.99 -24.05
N PRO A 241 -8.37 -2.03 -24.97
CA PRO A 241 -8.26 -2.31 -26.40
C PRO A 241 -6.96 -3.06 -26.76
N ASN A 242 -5.94 -2.97 -25.92
CA ASN A 242 -4.68 -3.68 -26.06
C ASN A 242 -4.13 -4.10 -24.70
N GLU A 243 -3.12 -4.95 -24.73
CA GLU A 243 -2.47 -5.51 -23.55
C GLU A 243 -1.60 -4.50 -22.80
N LYS A 244 -0.99 -3.54 -23.50
CA LYS A 244 -0.18 -2.50 -22.85
C LYS A 244 -1.01 -1.68 -21.87
N GLU A 245 -2.23 -1.30 -22.26
CA GLU A 245 -3.18 -0.61 -21.37
C GLU A 245 -3.62 -1.47 -20.18
N LEU A 246 -3.54 -2.80 -20.28
CA LEU A 246 -3.79 -3.69 -19.15
C LEU A 246 -2.72 -3.52 -18.07
N HIS A 247 -1.46 -3.32 -18.44
CA HIS A 247 -0.35 -3.11 -17.49
C HIS A 247 -0.41 -1.71 -16.85
N GLU A 248 -1.09 -0.77 -17.49
CA GLU A 248 -1.30 0.57 -16.94
C GLU A 248 -2.47 0.60 -15.94
N CYS A 249 -3.30 -0.45 -15.90
CA CYS A 249 -4.44 -0.50 -15.00
C CYS A 249 -4.01 -0.68 -13.54
N SER A 250 -4.75 -0.10 -12.60
CA SER A 250 -4.42 -0.16 -11.19
C SER A 250 -4.42 -1.57 -10.60
N MET A 251 -5.25 -2.47 -11.14
CA MET A 251 -5.31 -3.87 -10.67
C MET A 251 -4.04 -4.63 -11.04
N TYR A 252 -3.36 -4.26 -12.12
CA TYR A 252 -2.05 -4.82 -12.42
C TYR A 252 -1.05 -4.44 -11.31
N LYS A 253 -1.03 -3.17 -10.88
CA LYS A 253 -0.17 -2.70 -9.78
C LYS A 253 -0.48 -3.38 -8.44
N TYR A 254 -1.75 -3.71 -8.19
CA TYR A 254 -2.11 -4.55 -7.03
C TYR A 254 -1.41 -5.89 -7.09
N LEU A 255 -1.51 -6.61 -8.22
CA LEU A 255 -0.85 -7.91 -8.40
C LEU A 255 0.68 -7.83 -8.34
N GLU A 256 1.28 -6.72 -8.77
CA GLU A 256 2.74 -6.51 -8.62
C GLU A 256 3.19 -6.35 -7.17
N ASN A 257 2.30 -5.87 -6.31
CA ASN A 257 2.57 -5.63 -4.89
C ASN A 257 2.20 -6.81 -3.99
N LEU A 258 1.49 -7.82 -4.50
CA LEU A 258 1.16 -9.00 -3.71
C LEU A 258 2.43 -9.74 -3.31
N SER A 259 2.58 -9.98 -2.01
CA SER A 259 3.64 -10.82 -1.49
C SER A 259 3.46 -12.27 -1.94
N HIS A 260 4.55 -13.03 -1.94
CA HIS A 260 4.50 -14.47 -2.18
C HIS A 260 4.97 -15.23 -0.95
N PRO A 261 4.21 -16.22 -0.44
CA PRO A 261 2.88 -16.71 -0.90
C PRO A 261 1.72 -15.72 -0.63
N LEU A 262 0.56 -15.94 -1.27
CA LEU A 262 -0.62 -15.12 -0.96
C LEU A 262 -1.03 -15.38 0.49
N TYR A 263 -1.42 -14.33 1.20
CA TYR A 263 -2.09 -14.48 2.48
C TYR A 263 -3.58 -14.75 2.24
N PRO A 264 -4.28 -15.49 3.13
CA PRO A 264 -5.72 -15.75 3.00
C PRO A 264 -6.55 -14.48 2.75
N THR A 265 -6.16 -13.36 3.37
CA THR A 265 -6.78 -12.04 3.18
C THR A 265 -6.69 -11.52 1.74
N GLU A 266 -5.63 -11.85 1.02
CA GLU A 266 -5.45 -11.48 -0.39
C GLU A 266 -6.37 -12.31 -1.29
N THR A 267 -6.52 -13.62 -1.02
CA THR A 267 -7.47 -14.48 -1.74
C THR A 267 -8.92 -14.02 -1.54
N GLU A 268 -9.31 -13.64 -0.32
CA GLU A 268 -10.61 -13.04 -0.04
C GLU A 268 -10.84 -11.73 -0.83
N THR A 269 -9.80 -10.89 -0.95
CA THR A 269 -9.86 -9.65 -1.72
C THR A 269 -10.09 -9.92 -3.20
N LEU A 270 -9.37 -10.89 -3.77
CA LEU A 270 -9.55 -11.31 -5.16
C LEU A 270 -10.97 -11.84 -5.41
N SER A 271 -11.49 -12.65 -4.48
CA SER A 271 -12.87 -13.16 -4.55
C SER A 271 -13.90 -12.04 -4.50
N PHE A 272 -13.74 -11.10 -3.57
CA PHE A 272 -14.62 -9.94 -3.45
C PHE A 272 -14.65 -9.11 -4.75
N ILE A 273 -13.48 -8.79 -5.31
CA ILE A 273 -13.37 -8.03 -6.56
C ILE A 273 -14.03 -8.78 -7.72
N HIS A 274 -13.77 -10.09 -7.81
CA HIS A 274 -14.35 -10.94 -8.84
C HIS A 274 -15.87 -10.97 -8.76
N ASP A 275 -16.43 -11.21 -7.59
CA ASP A 275 -17.87 -11.29 -7.36
C ASP A 275 -18.54 -9.94 -7.65
N GLU A 276 -17.95 -8.83 -7.20
CA GLU A 276 -18.48 -7.51 -7.53
C GLU A 276 -18.39 -7.19 -9.02
N LEU A 277 -17.44 -7.74 -9.78
CA LEU A 277 -17.33 -7.51 -11.21
C LEU A 277 -18.24 -8.40 -12.07
N LEU A 278 -18.35 -9.67 -11.70
CA LEU A 278 -19.04 -10.70 -12.48
C LEU A 278 -20.51 -10.88 -12.10
N ASN A 279 -20.92 -10.52 -10.88
CA ASN A 279 -22.30 -10.67 -10.48
C ASN A 279 -23.19 -9.85 -11.43
N HIS A 280 -23.99 -10.51 -12.27
CA HIS A 280 -24.81 -9.85 -13.29
C HIS A 280 -25.81 -8.83 -12.71
N LYS A 281 -26.10 -8.89 -11.40
CA LYS A 281 -26.91 -7.87 -10.71
C LYS A 281 -26.11 -6.59 -10.44
N SER A 282 -24.80 -6.67 -10.25
CA SER A 282 -23.96 -5.53 -10.01
C SER A 282 -23.72 -4.80 -11.34
N LYS A 283 -24.33 -3.62 -11.45
CA LYS A 283 -24.12 -2.70 -12.56
C LYS A 283 -22.77 -2.00 -12.41
N ASN A 284 -21.68 -2.71 -12.14
CA ASN A 284 -20.34 -2.13 -11.99
C ASN A 284 -19.66 -1.95 -13.35
N THR A 285 -18.81 -0.94 -13.52
CA THR A 285 -18.13 -0.63 -14.79
C THR A 285 -16.62 -0.65 -14.69
N SER A 286 -16.05 -0.37 -13.52
CA SER A 286 -14.61 -0.38 -13.30
C SER A 286 -14.27 -0.72 -11.86
N VAL A 287 -13.09 -1.33 -11.70
CA VAL A 287 -12.44 -1.48 -10.41
C VAL A 287 -11.11 -0.73 -10.48
N GLU A 288 -10.80 0.01 -9.42
CA GLU A 288 -9.51 0.65 -9.20
C GLU A 288 -8.89 0.13 -7.90
N TYR A 289 -7.56 0.06 -7.87
CA TYR A 289 -6.77 -0.22 -6.68
C TYR A 289 -5.84 0.96 -6.40
N LYS A 290 -5.79 1.43 -5.16
CA LYS A 290 -4.90 2.52 -4.76
C LYS A 290 -4.04 2.13 -3.56
N ASN A 291 -2.74 2.05 -3.80
CA ASN A 291 -1.74 1.88 -2.74
C ASN A 291 -1.87 3.02 -1.71
N PHE A 292 -1.59 2.72 -0.44
CA PHE A 292 -1.53 3.68 0.66
C PHE A 292 -2.88 4.32 1.05
N SER A 293 -4.00 3.76 0.60
CA SER A 293 -5.32 4.15 1.07
C SER A 293 -5.86 3.09 2.04
N LYS A 294 -6.52 3.53 3.13
CA LYS A 294 -7.31 2.63 3.99
C LYS A 294 -8.46 1.94 3.22
N TYR A 295 -8.92 2.55 2.13
CA TYR A 295 -9.92 1.99 1.23
C TYR A 295 -9.33 1.80 -0.18
N PRO A 296 -8.42 0.83 -0.36
CA PRO A 296 -7.64 0.71 -1.58
C PRO A 296 -8.48 0.16 -2.72
N ILE A 297 -9.55 -0.61 -2.46
CA ILE A 297 -10.42 -1.18 -3.49
C ILE A 297 -11.56 -0.23 -3.80
N ARG A 298 -11.75 0.11 -5.08
CA ARG A 298 -12.77 1.05 -5.52
C ARG A 298 -13.54 0.50 -6.67
N ILE A 299 -14.86 0.60 -6.60
CA ILE A 299 -15.74 0.05 -7.62
C ILE A 299 -16.67 1.14 -8.11
N LYS A 300 -16.65 1.39 -9.41
CA LYS A 300 -17.54 2.36 -10.06
C LYS A 300 -18.77 1.65 -10.58
N ASP A 301 -19.96 2.19 -10.29
CA ASP A 301 -21.20 1.71 -10.88
C ASP A 301 -21.45 2.32 -12.29
N GLN A 302 -22.48 1.83 -12.99
CA GLN A 302 -22.91 2.30 -14.32
C GLN A 302 -23.42 3.74 -14.32
N LYS A 303 -23.79 4.28 -13.15
CA LYS A 303 -24.16 5.69 -12.99
C LYS A 303 -22.92 6.56 -12.76
N GLY A 304 -21.75 5.94 -12.67
CA GLY A 304 -20.47 6.59 -12.44
C GLY A 304 -20.16 6.89 -10.98
N ASN A 305 -20.94 6.37 -10.03
CA ASN A 305 -20.68 6.55 -8.60
C ASN A 305 -19.61 5.58 -8.13
N TRP A 306 -18.69 6.07 -7.31
CA TRP A 306 -17.69 5.23 -6.68
C TRP A 306 -18.17 4.66 -5.33
N ARG A 307 -17.74 3.44 -5.05
CA ARG A 307 -17.81 2.79 -3.75
C ARG A 307 -16.38 2.41 -3.36
N PHE A 308 -15.93 2.83 -2.19
CA PHE A 308 -14.60 2.51 -1.67
C PHE A 308 -14.76 1.45 -0.57
N TYR A 309 -13.87 0.47 -0.53
CA TYR A 309 -13.97 -0.69 0.35
C TYR A 309 -12.70 -0.86 1.17
N GLU A 310 -12.89 -1.14 2.45
CA GLU A 310 -11.84 -1.53 3.39
C GLU A 310 -11.45 -2.98 3.13
N VAL A 311 -10.15 -3.30 3.20
CA VAL A 311 -9.65 -4.65 2.87
C VAL A 311 -10.02 -5.67 3.93
N GLU A 312 -10.02 -5.28 5.20
CA GLU A 312 -10.18 -6.21 6.32
C GLU A 312 -11.57 -6.85 6.39
N ASN A 313 -12.61 -6.13 5.96
CA ASN A 313 -14.00 -6.55 6.12
C ASN A 313 -14.87 -6.34 4.86
N TYR A 314 -14.29 -5.80 3.78
CA TYR A 314 -14.99 -5.46 2.54
C TYR A 314 -16.24 -4.58 2.74
N SER A 315 -16.25 -3.78 3.80
CA SER A 315 -17.34 -2.86 4.10
C SER A 315 -17.18 -1.59 3.26
N PRO A 316 -18.25 -1.10 2.62
CA PRO A 316 -18.18 0.14 1.88
C PRO A 316 -18.04 1.33 2.84
N LEU A 317 -17.19 2.29 2.49
CA LEU A 317 -17.00 3.56 3.23
C LEU A 317 -18.33 4.24 3.58
N LEU A 318 -19.23 4.32 2.59
CA LEU A 318 -20.57 4.87 2.80
C LEU A 318 -21.55 3.75 3.11
N SER A 319 -22.32 3.90 4.19
CA SER A 319 -23.48 3.05 4.45
C SER A 319 -24.49 3.11 3.30
N LYS A 320 -25.35 2.09 3.17
CA LYS A 320 -26.42 2.07 2.13
C LYS A 320 -27.30 3.33 2.15
N ASN A 321 -27.56 3.90 3.33
CA ASN A 321 -28.35 5.12 3.47
C ASN A 321 -27.57 6.37 3.04
N GLN A 322 -26.27 6.44 3.31
CA GLN A 322 -25.41 7.51 2.80
C GLN A 322 -25.22 7.42 1.29
N GLN A 323 -25.04 6.23 0.71
CA GLN A 323 -24.91 6.03 -0.75
C GLN A 323 -26.14 6.52 -1.53
N LYS A 324 -27.33 6.54 -0.92
CA LYS A 324 -28.54 7.14 -1.53
C LYS A 324 -28.51 8.67 -1.56
N LYS A 325 -27.75 9.28 -0.66
CA LYS A 325 -27.68 10.74 -0.46
C LYS A 325 -26.44 11.36 -1.08
N TYR A 326 -25.34 10.62 -1.13
CA TYR A 326 -24.00 11.09 -1.47
C TYR A 326 -23.40 10.24 -2.57
N ARG A 327 -22.70 10.91 -3.48
CA ARG A 327 -21.84 10.30 -4.50
C ARG A 327 -20.40 10.49 -4.07
N LEU A 328 -19.68 9.39 -3.85
CA LEU A 328 -18.25 9.47 -3.58
C LEU A 328 -17.49 9.84 -4.85
N MET A 329 -16.61 10.84 -4.77
CA MET A 329 -15.80 11.32 -5.88
C MET A 329 -14.47 10.56 -5.92
N ASN A 330 -13.89 10.37 -7.12
CA ASN A 330 -12.52 9.89 -7.21
C ASN A 330 -11.58 11.04 -6.87
N THR A 331 -10.94 10.96 -5.71
CA THR A 331 -10.00 11.95 -5.21
C THR A 331 -8.58 11.70 -5.74
N SER A 332 -7.70 12.70 -5.70
CA SER A 332 -6.28 12.51 -5.99
C SER A 332 -5.62 11.67 -4.89
N LYS A 333 -4.43 11.12 -5.17
CA LYS A 333 -3.63 10.43 -4.15
C LYS A 333 -3.28 11.34 -2.97
N ASP A 334 -3.13 12.64 -3.23
CA ASP A 334 -2.74 13.62 -2.21
C ASP A 334 -3.82 13.88 -1.17
N ILE A 335 -5.11 13.72 -1.51
CA ILE A 335 -6.19 13.86 -0.51
C ILE A 335 -6.25 12.63 0.39
N GLU A 336 -6.02 11.46 -0.19
CA GLU A 336 -6.32 10.19 0.48
C GLU A 336 -5.24 9.75 1.45
N LYS A 337 -3.98 10.18 1.23
CA LYS A 337 -2.89 9.95 2.18
C LYS A 337 -3.14 10.60 3.54
N TRP A 338 -4.04 11.59 3.60
CA TRP A 338 -4.48 12.25 4.83
C TRP A 338 -5.73 11.62 5.44
N ASN A 339 -6.12 10.41 5.02
CA ASN A 339 -7.36 9.75 5.43
C ASN A 339 -8.62 10.58 5.15
N VAL A 340 -8.60 11.37 4.07
CA VAL A 340 -9.71 12.22 3.63
C VAL A 340 -10.20 11.76 2.25
N GLY A 341 -11.50 11.92 2.01
CA GLY A 341 -12.13 11.82 0.71
C GLY A 341 -13.11 12.96 0.44
N ILE A 342 -13.72 12.95 -0.75
CA ILE A 342 -14.74 13.91 -1.14
C ILE A 342 -16.02 13.19 -1.52
N VAL A 343 -17.13 13.64 -0.95
CA VAL A 343 -18.47 13.24 -1.36
C VAL A 343 -19.24 14.42 -1.94
N GLU A 344 -20.17 14.14 -2.84
CA GLU A 344 -21.00 15.14 -3.48
C GLU A 344 -22.48 14.86 -3.23
N ARG A 345 -23.25 15.91 -2.95
CA ARG A 345 -24.71 15.87 -2.81
C ARG A 345 -25.32 17.14 -3.38
N LYS A 346 -26.26 17.00 -4.32
CA LYS A 346 -26.94 18.13 -4.99
C LYS A 346 -25.94 19.16 -5.55
N SER A 347 -24.93 18.68 -6.26
CA SER A 347 -23.84 19.49 -6.85
C SER A 347 -22.96 20.25 -5.85
N LYS A 348 -23.04 19.93 -4.56
CA LYS A 348 -22.14 20.46 -3.52
C LYS A 348 -21.18 19.38 -3.08
N LYS A 349 -19.90 19.71 -2.94
CA LYS A 349 -18.88 18.78 -2.42
C LYS A 349 -18.69 18.99 -0.92
N TYR A 350 -18.34 17.91 -0.23
CA TYR A 350 -18.09 17.85 1.21
C TYR A 350 -16.90 16.95 1.48
N ILE A 351 -16.16 17.25 2.54
CA ILE A 351 -15.10 16.38 3.03
C ILE A 351 -15.75 15.20 3.78
N ILE A 352 -15.22 14.01 3.56
CA ILE A 352 -15.49 12.82 4.37
C ILE A 352 -14.16 12.30 4.93
N SER A 353 -14.16 11.79 6.14
CA SER A 353 -13.02 11.08 6.68
C SER A 353 -13.11 9.58 6.47
N PHE A 354 -11.95 8.93 6.39
CA PHE A 354 -11.78 7.50 6.26
C PHE A 354 -11.60 6.78 7.61
N GLN A 355 -11.63 7.50 8.74
CA GLN A 355 -11.55 6.89 10.07
C GLN A 355 -12.88 6.31 10.55
N GLU A 356 -12.86 5.65 11.71
CA GLU A 356 -14.06 5.06 12.32
C GLU A 356 -15.23 6.05 12.33
N GLY A 357 -16.40 5.58 11.88
CA GLY A 357 -17.63 6.39 11.75
C GLY A 357 -17.82 7.11 10.41
N ASN A 358 -16.76 7.30 9.60
CA ASN A 358 -16.83 7.90 8.26
C ASN A 358 -17.64 9.22 8.23
N ASN A 359 -17.29 10.14 9.14
CA ASN A 359 -17.96 11.42 9.33
C ASN A 359 -17.92 12.27 8.06
N ILE A 360 -19.08 12.82 7.66
CA ILE A 360 -19.20 13.77 6.54
C ILE A 360 -19.49 15.15 7.12
N TYR A 361 -18.63 16.12 6.82
CA TYR A 361 -18.73 17.48 7.36
C TYR A 361 -19.69 18.33 6.53
N HIS A 362 -20.97 18.32 6.89
CA HIS A 362 -22.03 18.97 6.13
C HIS A 362 -22.03 20.50 6.20
N GLU A 363 -21.38 21.07 7.20
CA GLU A 363 -21.35 22.52 7.45
C GLU A 363 -20.44 23.24 6.45
N THR A 364 -19.42 22.55 5.93
CA THR A 364 -18.40 23.13 5.08
C THR A 364 -18.40 22.51 3.67
N TRP A 365 -19.38 22.91 2.86
CA TRP A 365 -19.38 22.54 1.43
C TRP A 365 -18.42 23.40 0.60
N PHE A 366 -17.94 22.89 -0.53
CA PHE A 366 -17.02 23.62 -1.40
C PHE A 366 -17.21 23.23 -2.87
N ASP A 367 -16.66 24.03 -3.77
CA ASP A 367 -16.59 23.79 -5.21
C ASP A 367 -15.27 23.10 -5.57
N ASP A 368 -14.17 23.49 -4.94
CA ASP A 368 -12.85 22.89 -5.12
C ASP A 368 -12.03 22.87 -3.82
N ILE A 369 -10.97 22.06 -3.79
CA ILE A 369 -10.07 21.93 -2.64
C ILE A 369 -8.62 21.85 -3.09
N GLU A 370 -7.77 22.64 -2.45
CA GLU A 370 -6.32 22.55 -2.59
C GLU A 370 -5.73 22.08 -1.26
N ILE A 371 -4.79 21.14 -1.36
CA ILE A 371 -4.05 20.59 -0.23
C ILE A 371 -2.66 21.19 -0.24
N ILE A 372 -2.30 21.83 0.86
CA ILE A 372 -0.97 22.39 1.06
C ILE A 372 -0.25 21.49 2.04
N GLU A 373 0.89 20.99 1.61
CA GLU A 373 1.76 20.12 2.37
C GLU A 373 3.10 20.77 2.61
N LYS A 374 3.65 20.44 3.77
CA LYS A 374 5.00 20.85 4.15
C LYS A 374 5.83 19.60 4.28
N THR A 375 6.99 19.59 3.64
CA THR A 375 8.00 18.57 3.91
C THR A 375 8.77 18.99 5.15
N VAL A 376 8.64 18.21 6.21
CA VAL A 376 9.44 18.36 7.42
C VAL A 376 10.55 17.31 7.39
N SER A 377 11.75 17.74 7.74
CA SER A 377 12.85 16.82 7.99
C SER A 377 12.98 16.67 9.48
N PHE A 378 13.24 15.46 9.96
CA PHE A 378 13.54 15.18 11.36
C PHE A 378 14.89 14.49 11.43
N TYR A 379 15.66 14.84 12.45
CA TYR A 379 16.87 14.11 12.83
C TYR A 379 16.48 13.35 14.09
N PRO A 380 16.13 12.06 13.99
CA PRO A 380 15.84 11.27 15.16
C PRO A 380 17.04 11.30 16.09
N ASP A 381 16.78 11.42 17.39
CA ASP A 381 17.80 11.33 18.43
C ASP A 381 18.35 9.89 18.57
N TYR A 382 17.87 8.96 17.75
CA TYR A 382 18.36 7.59 17.64
C TYR A 382 19.06 7.35 16.28
N PRO A 383 20.17 6.57 16.28
CA PRO A 383 20.85 6.17 15.04
C PRO A 383 19.93 5.37 14.12
N ILE A 384 20.21 5.41 12.82
CA ILE A 384 19.54 4.53 11.85
C ILE A 384 19.85 3.08 12.23
N MET A 385 18.85 2.23 12.40
CA MET A 385 19.10 0.79 12.55
C MET A 385 19.34 0.14 11.19
N THR A 386 20.27 -0.81 11.12
CA THR A 386 20.41 -1.72 9.98
C THR A 386 19.19 -2.64 9.88
N SER A 387 19.04 -3.36 8.77
CA SER A 387 18.00 -4.39 8.63
C SER A 387 18.09 -5.51 9.67
N GLU A 388 19.23 -5.63 10.36
CA GLU A 388 19.48 -6.61 11.44
C GLU A 388 19.15 -6.05 12.83
N GLY A 389 18.72 -4.78 12.92
CA GLY A 389 18.39 -4.11 14.18
C GLY A 389 19.61 -3.59 14.95
N GLU A 390 20.78 -3.52 14.32
CA GLU A 390 21.99 -2.92 14.90
C GLU A 390 22.08 -1.43 14.56
N ASP A 391 22.64 -0.62 15.46
CA ASP A 391 22.88 0.79 15.17
C ASP A 391 23.86 0.96 14.01
N SER A 392 23.50 1.77 13.01
CA SER A 392 24.36 2.04 11.87
C SER A 392 25.52 2.92 12.32
N LEU A 393 26.74 2.45 12.10
CA LEU A 393 27.98 3.17 12.36
C LEU A 393 28.65 3.57 11.04
N ASP A 394 29.27 4.76 11.00
CA ASP A 394 30.10 5.19 9.89
C ASP A 394 31.46 4.44 9.88
N ILE A 395 32.30 4.71 8.87
CA ILE A 395 33.62 4.08 8.74
C ILE A 395 34.58 4.39 9.90
N HIS A 396 34.22 5.33 10.79
CA HIS A 396 34.98 5.73 11.97
C HIS A 396 34.35 5.22 13.27
N GLY A 397 33.24 4.48 13.21
CA GLY A 397 32.54 3.97 14.37
C GLY A 397 31.60 4.98 15.04
N ASN A 398 31.26 6.09 14.39
CA ASN A 398 30.26 7.03 14.90
C ASN A 398 28.86 6.64 14.47
N TYR A 399 27.86 6.88 15.32
CA TYR A 399 26.45 6.71 14.98
C TYR A 399 26.04 7.53 13.75
N VAL A 400 25.43 6.85 12.78
CA VAL A 400 24.83 7.49 11.61
C VAL A 400 23.39 7.83 11.94
N PHE A 401 23.08 9.12 12.02
CA PHE A 401 21.72 9.62 12.17
C PHE A 401 21.12 9.89 10.79
N GLY A 402 19.95 9.29 10.55
CA GLY A 402 19.25 9.42 9.28
C GLY A 402 18.44 10.69 9.27
N LYS A 403 18.57 11.48 8.21
CA LYS A 403 17.59 12.55 7.97
C LYS A 403 16.33 11.90 7.40
N GLU A 404 15.31 11.75 8.24
CA GLU A 404 14.00 11.28 7.77
C GLU A 404 13.21 12.49 7.27
N THR A 405 12.57 12.35 6.11
CA THR A 405 11.72 13.41 5.55
C THR A 405 10.30 12.90 5.45
N TYR A 406 9.37 13.62 6.10
CA TYR A 406 7.95 13.34 6.08
C TYR A 406 7.22 14.48 5.40
N SER A 407 6.22 14.16 4.58
CA SER A 407 5.20 15.13 4.21
C SER A 407 4.23 15.22 5.38
N ILE A 408 3.80 16.42 5.77
CA ILE A 408 2.70 16.67 6.71
C ILE A 408 1.65 17.55 6.05
N LEU A 409 0.38 17.35 6.42
CA LEU A 409 -0.69 18.25 6.01
C LEU A 409 -0.52 19.58 6.73
N GLU A 410 -0.17 20.64 6.00
CA GLU A 410 -0.06 21.96 6.58
C GLU A 410 -1.46 22.58 6.71
N LYS A 411 -2.20 22.64 5.59
CA LYS A 411 -3.55 23.24 5.55
C LYS A 411 -4.36 22.76 4.36
N LEU A 412 -5.67 22.91 4.49
CA LEU A 412 -6.64 22.76 3.41
C LEU A 412 -7.15 24.13 2.98
N LEU A 413 -7.21 24.37 1.67
CA LEU A 413 -7.83 25.56 1.10
C LEU A 413 -9.11 25.13 0.40
N LEU A 414 -10.25 25.53 0.96
CA LEU A 414 -11.56 25.20 0.42
C LEU A 414 -12.03 26.36 -0.46
N GLN A 415 -12.33 26.10 -1.72
CA GLN A 415 -12.86 27.12 -2.64
C GLN A 415 -14.38 27.06 -2.72
N ARG A 416 -15.05 28.21 -2.67
CA ARG A 416 -16.50 28.36 -2.88
C ARG A 416 -16.77 29.69 -3.58
N ASP A 417 -17.51 29.66 -4.68
CA ASP A 417 -17.88 30.84 -5.47
C ASP A 417 -16.65 31.71 -5.84
N GLY A 418 -15.54 31.06 -6.19
CA GLY A 418 -14.27 31.72 -6.54
C GLY A 418 -13.42 32.19 -5.36
N LYS A 419 -13.91 32.08 -4.11
CA LYS A 419 -13.20 32.51 -2.90
C LYS A 419 -12.69 31.33 -2.09
N TYR A 420 -11.62 31.53 -1.35
CA TYR A 420 -11.00 30.50 -0.52
C TYR A 420 -11.30 30.71 0.96
N ALA A 421 -11.36 29.60 1.69
CA ALA A 421 -11.36 29.52 3.14
C ALA A 421 -10.20 28.62 3.61
N LEU A 422 -9.62 28.96 4.75
CA LEU A 422 -8.62 28.16 5.44
C LEU A 422 -9.33 27.10 6.30
N ALA A 423 -8.90 25.86 6.18
CA ALA A 423 -9.31 24.76 7.04
C ALA A 423 -8.13 23.86 7.40
N PHE A 424 -8.30 23.07 8.43
CA PHE A 424 -7.34 22.08 8.89
C PHE A 424 -8.07 20.77 9.18
N MET A 425 -7.51 19.65 8.74
CA MET A 425 -8.04 18.32 9.05
C MET A 425 -7.24 17.73 10.20
N ASP A 426 -7.90 17.56 11.33
CA ASP A 426 -7.39 16.74 12.41
C ASP A 426 -7.64 15.28 12.08
N SER A 427 -6.57 14.65 11.61
CA SER A 427 -6.57 13.24 11.24
C SER A 427 -6.60 12.32 12.45
N TYR A 428 -6.39 12.78 13.69
CA TYR A 428 -6.43 11.94 14.89
C TYR A 428 -7.84 11.90 15.47
N ASN A 429 -8.46 13.06 15.69
CA ASN A 429 -9.82 13.14 16.24
C ASN A 429 -10.90 13.07 15.17
N ASN A 430 -10.53 12.86 13.90
CA ASN A 430 -11.45 12.85 12.80
C ASN A 430 -12.37 14.09 12.80
N THR A 431 -11.76 15.27 12.73
CA THR A 431 -12.50 16.55 12.75
C THR A 431 -11.94 17.55 11.74
N LEU A 432 -12.82 18.23 11.01
CA LEU A 432 -12.47 19.33 10.13
C LEU A 432 -12.67 20.66 10.85
N TYR A 433 -11.59 21.38 11.10
CA TYR A 433 -11.62 22.71 11.68
C TYR A 433 -11.55 23.76 10.57
N GLN A 434 -12.65 24.47 10.34
CA GLN A 434 -12.64 25.65 9.47
C GLN A 434 -12.12 26.86 10.26
N LEU A 435 -11.04 27.49 9.78
CA LEU A 435 -10.31 28.56 10.47
C LEU A 435 -10.53 29.93 9.82
N SER A 436 -11.31 29.99 8.74
CA SER A 436 -11.76 31.25 8.15
C SER A 436 -13.08 31.12 7.39
N GLY A 437 -13.75 32.24 7.14
CA GLY A 437 -14.79 32.32 6.10
C GLY A 437 -14.23 32.25 4.67
N PHE A 438 -15.10 32.12 3.68
CA PHE A 438 -14.76 32.15 2.24
C PHE A 438 -14.64 33.58 1.72
N HIS A 439 -13.51 34.24 1.98
CA HIS A 439 -13.31 35.65 1.64
C HIS A 439 -11.96 35.96 0.97
N PHE A 440 -11.10 34.94 0.76
CA PHE A 440 -9.82 35.15 0.09
C PHE A 440 -9.98 35.01 -1.42
N GLU A 441 -9.60 36.03 -2.17
CA GLU A 441 -9.73 36.01 -3.65
C GLU A 441 -8.68 35.13 -4.35
N SER A 442 -7.65 34.69 -3.62
CA SER A 442 -6.63 33.76 -4.14
C SER A 442 -5.95 32.99 -3.02
N THR A 443 -5.36 31.85 -3.36
CA THR A 443 -4.63 30.96 -2.43
C THR A 443 -3.42 31.66 -1.80
N LYS A 444 -2.77 32.56 -2.55
CA LYS A 444 -1.64 33.40 -2.08
C LYS A 444 -2.02 34.37 -0.95
N ASN A 445 -3.30 34.70 -0.82
CA ASN A 445 -3.79 35.61 0.20
C ASN A 445 -4.20 34.88 1.49
N VAL A 446 -4.29 33.55 1.45
CA VAL A 446 -4.60 32.75 2.64
C VAL A 446 -3.35 32.66 3.50
N PRO A 447 -3.39 33.06 4.78
CA PRO A 447 -2.21 33.00 5.64
C PRO A 447 -1.69 31.56 5.75
N ASN A 448 -0.39 31.43 5.96
CA ASN A 448 0.18 30.17 6.39
C ASN A 448 -0.22 29.92 7.85
N LEU A 449 -0.37 28.64 8.19
CA LEU A 449 -0.38 28.26 9.59
C LEU A 449 1.08 28.25 9.99
N ASP A 450 1.50 29.23 10.80
CA ASP A 450 2.85 29.31 11.37
C ASP A 450 2.99 28.21 12.44
N TYR A 451 3.00 26.97 11.93
CA TYR A 451 2.91 25.71 12.64
C TYR A 451 4.28 25.31 13.20
N PHE A 452 4.32 24.78 14.43
CA PHE A 452 5.54 24.22 15.02
C PHE A 452 6.04 23.06 14.16
N SER A 453 7.17 23.26 13.50
CA SER A 453 8.09 22.18 13.25
C SER A 453 8.95 22.01 14.49
N TRP A 454 9.23 20.76 14.85
CA TRP A 454 10.24 20.27 15.81
C TRP A 454 9.76 20.11 17.26
N GLU A 455 9.10 18.98 17.54
CA GLU A 455 9.71 17.83 18.21
C GLU A 455 8.88 16.58 17.88
N ASP A 456 9.59 15.46 17.71
CA ASP A 456 9.16 14.10 17.35
C ASP A 456 7.66 13.87 17.02
N PRO A 457 7.30 13.42 15.79
CA PRO A 457 5.93 13.10 15.40
C PRO A 457 5.26 11.97 16.20
N TYR A 458 5.94 11.41 17.20
CA TYR A 458 5.40 10.42 18.12
C TYR A 458 5.21 10.96 19.56
N THR A 459 5.44 12.26 19.80
CA THR A 459 5.32 12.87 21.14
C THR A 459 3.98 13.54 21.42
N LYS A 460 3.75 13.78 22.71
CA LYS A 460 2.58 14.46 23.32
C LYS A 460 2.27 15.83 22.68
N GLU A 461 3.21 16.46 21.98
CA GLU A 461 3.03 17.78 21.36
C GLU A 461 2.07 17.77 20.17
N ILE A 462 1.89 16.65 19.45
CA ILE A 462 0.87 16.55 18.41
C ILE A 462 -0.53 16.72 18.98
N THR A 463 -0.80 16.17 20.16
CA THR A 463 -2.11 16.27 20.81
C THR A 463 -2.47 17.72 21.12
N ASN A 464 -1.50 18.52 21.58
CA ASN A 464 -1.72 19.94 21.87
C ASN A 464 -2.15 20.72 20.62
N ASN A 465 -1.57 20.42 19.45
CA ASN A 465 -1.90 21.14 18.22
C ASN A 465 -3.37 20.98 17.80
N TYR A 466 -3.94 19.79 18.02
CA TYR A 466 -5.34 19.53 17.71
C TYR A 466 -6.30 20.27 18.64
N GLU A 467 -5.96 20.33 19.92
CA GLU A 467 -6.69 21.12 20.92
C GLU A 467 -6.66 22.61 20.54
N THR A 468 -5.50 23.14 20.15
CA THR A 468 -5.37 24.52 19.68
C THR A 468 -6.22 24.80 18.43
N MET A 469 -6.26 23.89 17.45
CA MET A 469 -7.10 24.06 16.25
C MET A 469 -8.58 23.98 16.58
N ALA A 470 -8.98 23.12 17.52
CA ALA A 470 -10.34 23.02 18.02
C ALA A 470 -10.76 24.32 18.73
N ALA A 471 -9.90 24.83 19.62
CA ALA A 471 -10.12 26.11 20.31
C ALA A 471 -10.25 27.27 19.32
N ALA A 472 -9.36 27.33 18.31
CA ALA A 472 -9.45 28.32 17.23
C ALA A 472 -10.80 28.23 16.50
N HIS A 473 -11.21 27.02 16.11
CA HIS A 473 -12.48 26.79 15.43
C HIS A 473 -13.67 27.23 16.29
N ASN A 474 -13.70 26.86 17.57
CA ASN A 474 -14.77 27.23 18.50
C ASN A 474 -14.87 28.76 18.66
N ILE A 475 -13.74 29.46 18.86
CA ILE A 475 -13.70 30.92 18.94
C ILE A 475 -14.28 31.55 17.66
N LEU A 476 -13.95 31.02 16.48
CA LEU A 476 -14.48 31.53 15.22
C LEU A 476 -16.00 31.33 15.09
N GLN A 477 -16.55 30.24 15.62
CA GLN A 477 -18.00 29.99 15.63
C GLN A 477 -18.74 30.89 16.63
N GLU A 478 -18.16 31.12 17.81
CA GLU A 478 -18.77 31.93 18.87
C GLU A 478 -18.71 33.43 18.57
N LEU A 479 -17.59 33.90 18.01
CA LEU A 479 -17.33 35.32 17.79
C LEU A 479 -17.56 35.70 16.33
N SER A 480 -18.81 36.01 15.99
CA SER A 480 -19.19 36.48 14.66
C SER A 480 -18.46 37.75 14.17
N SER A 481 -17.76 38.47 15.05
CA SER A 481 -16.90 39.61 14.70
C SER A 481 -15.55 39.22 14.10
N ILE A 482 -15.18 37.93 14.14
CA ILE A 482 -13.94 37.38 13.60
C ILE A 482 -14.26 36.66 12.28
N ASP A 483 -13.47 36.88 11.23
CA ASP A 483 -13.59 36.11 9.99
C ASP A 483 -12.43 35.15 9.72
N LEU A 484 -11.36 35.26 10.48
CA LEU A 484 -10.14 34.48 10.33
C LEU A 484 -9.42 34.37 11.67
N ILE A 485 -8.98 33.16 11.98
CA ILE A 485 -8.18 32.86 13.17
C ILE A 485 -6.99 32.01 12.75
N VAL A 486 -5.81 32.37 13.24
CA VAL A 486 -4.57 31.64 12.99
C VAL A 486 -3.91 31.42 14.34
N PRO A 487 -3.68 30.17 14.77
CA PRO A 487 -2.95 29.92 16.00
C PRO A 487 -1.53 30.47 15.89
N ILE A 488 -1.06 31.06 16.98
CA ILE A 488 0.31 31.49 17.14
C ILE A 488 0.97 30.57 18.14
N THR A 489 2.18 30.13 17.80
CA THR A 489 2.93 29.17 18.56
C THR A 489 3.66 29.80 19.74
N PHE A 490 3.47 29.24 20.94
CA PHE A 490 4.26 29.57 22.14
C PHE A 490 4.40 28.38 23.09
N SER A 491 5.59 27.80 23.20
CA SER A 491 5.88 26.68 24.11
C SER A 491 6.06 27.10 25.58
N GLU A 492 6.12 28.40 25.89
CA GLU A 492 6.51 28.87 27.23
C GLU A 492 5.47 29.72 27.97
N LEU A 493 4.37 30.12 27.32
CA LEU A 493 3.35 30.96 27.97
C LEU A 493 2.28 30.09 28.64
N ASN A 494 2.59 29.55 29.82
CA ASN A 494 1.62 29.06 30.82
C ASN A 494 0.42 28.24 30.27
N ASN A 495 0.65 27.30 29.34
CA ASN A 495 -0.37 26.40 28.79
C ASN A 495 -1.62 27.11 28.21
N SER A 496 -1.51 28.35 27.70
CA SER A 496 -2.66 29.06 27.12
C SER A 496 -2.48 29.21 25.62
N ASP A 497 -3.46 28.79 24.84
CA ASP A 497 -3.45 29.00 23.40
C ASP A 497 -3.59 30.49 23.05
N VAL A 498 -2.77 30.93 22.10
CA VAL A 498 -2.76 32.30 21.57
C VAL A 498 -3.12 32.24 20.10
N PHE A 499 -4.01 33.13 19.68
CA PHE A 499 -4.47 33.24 18.31
C PHE A 499 -4.28 34.65 17.76
N LYS A 500 -3.87 34.72 16.50
CA LYS A 500 -3.98 35.91 15.66
C LYS A 500 -5.35 35.92 15.00
N VAL A 501 -6.18 36.90 15.32
CA VAL A 501 -7.56 36.99 14.84
C VAL A 501 -7.74 38.20 13.93
N ARG A 502 -8.57 38.08 12.89
CA ARG A 502 -8.93 39.20 12.02
C ARG A 502 -10.40 39.54 12.18
N ASN A 503 -10.67 40.82 12.40
CA ASN A 503 -12.03 41.32 12.49
C ASN A 503 -12.71 41.35 11.12
N ASN A 504 -13.94 40.88 11.05
CA ASN A 504 -14.68 40.72 9.80
C ASN A 504 -15.13 42.04 9.17
N GLN A 505 -15.36 43.10 9.96
CA GLN A 505 -15.79 44.42 9.50
C GLN A 505 -14.59 45.31 9.15
N THR A 506 -13.65 45.43 10.08
CA THR A 506 -12.51 46.37 9.94
C THR A 506 -11.35 45.77 9.14
N LYS A 507 -11.32 44.43 8.98
CA LYS A 507 -10.20 43.66 8.40
C LYS A 507 -8.87 43.84 9.16
N ARG A 508 -8.94 44.34 10.39
CA ARG A 508 -7.79 44.56 11.26
C ARG A 508 -7.48 43.32 12.09
N TRP A 509 -6.22 43.18 12.47
CA TRP A 509 -5.68 42.07 13.24
C TRP A 509 -5.59 42.39 14.72
N SER A 510 -5.82 41.38 15.55
CA SER A 510 -5.62 41.41 17.00
C SER A 510 -5.08 40.06 17.47
N ILE A 511 -4.70 40.01 18.74
CA ILE A 511 -4.29 38.79 19.43
C ILE A 511 -5.41 38.41 20.42
N GLN A 512 -5.77 37.14 20.43
CA GLN A 512 -6.77 36.54 21.31
C GLN A 512 -6.12 35.42 22.11
N MET A 513 -6.49 35.26 23.38
CA MET A 513 -6.12 34.10 24.20
C MET A 513 -7.38 33.29 24.51
N GLU A 514 -7.25 31.96 24.64
CA GLU A 514 -8.37 31.04 24.89
C GLU A 514 -9.19 31.43 26.12
N ASN A 515 -8.53 31.70 27.26
CA ASN A 515 -9.18 32.08 28.53
C ASN A 515 -9.63 33.55 28.62
N GLY A 516 -9.82 34.19 27.47
CA GLY A 516 -10.50 35.47 27.38
C GLY A 516 -9.61 36.69 27.23
N PHE A 517 -10.24 37.71 26.66
CA PHE A 517 -9.71 39.03 26.43
C PHE A 517 -9.83 39.84 27.74
N LYS A 518 -8.70 40.23 28.35
CA LYS A 518 -8.69 41.33 29.33
C LYS A 518 -8.69 42.64 28.54
N ALA A 519 -9.88 43.20 28.35
CA ALA A 519 -10.15 44.28 27.40
C ALA A 519 -9.42 45.61 27.65
N ASP A 520 -8.62 45.68 28.69
CA ASP A 520 -8.12 46.91 29.28
C ASP A 520 -6.59 46.96 29.42
N GLN A 521 -5.83 45.90 29.09
CA GLN A 521 -4.37 45.89 29.31
C GLN A 521 -3.58 45.31 28.12
N THR A 522 -3.41 46.14 27.09
CA THR A 522 -2.32 46.14 26.06
C THR A 522 -2.06 44.86 25.27
N LEU A 523 -2.85 44.66 24.22
CA LEU A 523 -2.54 43.90 23.00
C LEU A 523 -3.02 44.75 21.81
N PRO A 524 -2.50 44.62 20.57
CA PRO A 524 -2.89 45.53 19.51
C PRO A 524 -4.36 45.34 19.17
N ILE A 525 -5.18 46.31 19.58
CA ILE A 525 -6.56 46.44 19.15
C ILE A 525 -6.48 47.01 17.73
N ALA A 526 -6.79 46.17 16.75
CA ALA A 526 -6.97 46.58 15.35
C ALA A 526 -5.70 47.04 14.59
N ALA A 527 -4.66 46.20 14.54
CA ALA A 527 -3.49 46.40 13.67
C ALA A 527 -3.82 46.19 12.18
N SER A 528 -3.12 46.89 11.26
CA SER A 528 -3.16 46.56 9.83
C SER A 528 -2.40 45.26 9.52
N LYS A 529 -1.35 44.95 10.30
CA LYS A 529 -0.54 43.73 10.15
C LYS A 529 0.15 43.39 11.47
N ILE A 530 0.31 42.10 11.74
CA ILE A 530 1.12 41.57 12.85
C ILE A 530 2.09 40.55 12.25
N GLU A 531 3.37 40.69 12.55
CA GLU A 531 4.43 39.73 12.18
C GLU A 531 5.06 39.16 13.44
N PHE A 532 5.24 37.85 13.47
CA PHE A 532 5.97 37.15 14.52
C PHE A 532 7.41 36.94 14.08
N ILE A 533 8.37 37.21 14.97
CA ILE A 533 9.80 37.00 14.71
C ILE A 533 10.35 36.19 15.87
N ASP A 534 10.80 34.97 15.61
CA ASP A 534 11.48 34.10 16.57
C ASP A 534 12.96 33.95 16.21
N ASN A 535 13.82 34.45 17.09
CA ASN A 535 15.27 34.39 16.98
C ASN A 535 15.89 34.28 18.38
N GLY A 536 15.31 33.44 19.24
CA GLY A 536 15.70 33.27 20.65
C GLY A 536 15.04 34.26 21.62
N ASN A 537 14.62 35.43 21.12
CA ASN A 537 13.80 36.40 21.85
C ASN A 537 12.58 36.77 21.03
N PRO A 538 11.49 35.99 21.12
CA PRO A 538 10.38 36.15 20.21
C PRO A 538 9.61 37.45 20.49
N ILE A 539 9.29 38.16 19.41
CA ILE A 539 8.58 39.45 19.42
C ILE A 539 7.45 39.47 18.40
N TYR A 540 6.49 40.35 18.64
CA TYR A 540 5.41 40.66 17.72
C TYR A 540 5.57 42.08 17.19
N VAL A 541 5.87 42.20 15.90
CA VAL A 541 5.92 43.48 15.20
C VAL A 541 4.50 43.83 14.76
N VAL A 542 4.02 44.98 15.20
CA VAL A 542 2.65 45.40 14.98
C VAL A 542 2.66 46.66 14.15
N TRP A 543 1.97 46.60 13.01
CA TRP A 543 1.74 47.74 12.15
C TRP A 543 0.35 48.31 12.42
N CYS A 544 0.29 49.58 12.80
CA CYS A 544 -0.93 50.37 12.92
C CYS A 544 -0.94 51.36 11.76
N ASP A 545 -1.51 50.95 10.63
CA ASP A 545 -1.44 51.68 9.36
C ASP A 545 0.00 51.81 8.85
N ASN A 546 0.52 53.04 8.80
CA ASN A 546 1.88 53.36 8.37
C ASN A 546 2.87 53.49 9.53
N LYS A 547 2.44 53.17 10.76
CA LYS A 547 3.28 53.17 11.95
C LYS A 547 3.53 51.77 12.45
N VAL A 548 4.67 51.57 13.10
CA VAL A 548 5.09 50.28 13.64
C VAL A 548 5.48 50.40 15.11
N GLY A 549 5.15 49.36 15.86
CA GLY A 549 5.56 49.13 17.24
C GLY A 549 5.88 47.65 17.41
N PHE A 550 6.25 47.24 18.62
CA PHE A 550 6.41 45.82 18.91
C PHE A 550 6.10 45.46 20.36
N TYR A 551 5.72 44.19 20.54
CA TYR A 551 5.41 43.56 21.81
C TYR A 551 6.37 42.40 22.03
N ASN A 552 6.61 42.05 23.29
CA ASN A 552 7.38 40.87 23.62
C ASN A 552 6.53 39.60 23.54
N LYS A 553 7.15 38.46 23.85
CA LYS A 553 6.47 37.17 23.90
C LYS A 553 5.27 37.11 24.84
N THR A 554 5.34 37.76 26.00
CA THR A 554 4.24 37.80 26.98
C THR A 554 3.21 38.88 26.65
N PHE A 555 3.22 39.42 25.42
CA PHE A 555 2.34 40.48 24.97
C PHE A 555 2.46 41.80 25.75
N GLN A 556 3.55 42.00 26.48
CA GLN A 556 3.88 43.28 27.06
C GLN A 556 4.27 44.25 25.95
N HIS A 557 3.63 45.42 25.97
CA HIS A 557 3.87 46.46 25.00
C HIS A 557 5.26 47.07 25.21
N PHE A 558 6.20 46.78 24.32
CA PHE A 558 7.58 47.26 24.40
C PHE A 558 7.74 48.62 23.74
N LYS A 559 7.17 48.80 22.54
CA LYS A 559 7.17 50.08 21.82
C LYS A 559 5.83 50.36 21.15
N PRO A 560 5.26 51.56 21.32
CA PRO A 560 4.04 51.98 20.63
C PRO A 560 4.19 52.06 19.12
N CYS A 561 3.06 51.93 18.42
CA CYS A 561 2.93 52.20 17.00
C CYS A 561 3.14 53.69 16.67
N GLU A 562 4.37 54.17 16.80
CA GLU A 562 4.74 55.56 16.49
C GLU A 562 5.96 55.67 15.56
N TYR A 563 6.59 54.54 15.26
CA TYR A 563 7.78 54.46 14.42
C TYR A 563 7.38 54.33 12.95
N ASP A 564 8.20 54.86 12.05
CA ASP A 564 7.96 54.90 10.62
C ASP A 564 8.32 53.58 9.92
N ASP A 565 9.26 52.82 10.50
CA ASP A 565 9.80 51.59 9.89
C ASP A 565 10.46 50.70 10.94
N PHE A 566 10.61 49.41 10.62
CA PHE A 566 11.18 48.37 11.47
C PHE A 566 12.16 47.48 10.69
N LYS A 567 13.28 47.16 11.34
CA LYS A 567 14.21 46.12 10.88
C LYS A 567 14.67 45.30 12.08
N HIS A 568 14.54 43.98 11.96
CA HIS A 568 15.21 43.06 12.85
C HIS A 568 16.68 42.93 12.41
N ILE A 569 17.62 43.06 13.35
CA ILE A 569 19.05 43.00 13.05
C ILE A 569 19.77 42.03 13.98
N PHE A 570 20.58 41.15 13.38
CA PHE A 570 21.54 40.35 14.12
C PHE A 570 22.78 41.19 14.40
N LEU A 571 23.21 41.17 15.65
CA LEU A 571 24.35 41.87 16.21
C LEU A 571 25.31 40.84 16.81
N ASP A 572 26.51 41.28 17.19
CA ASP A 572 27.58 40.45 17.77
C ASP A 572 27.09 39.57 18.94
N SER A 573 26.59 38.37 18.62
CA SER A 573 25.92 37.39 19.50
C SER A 573 24.52 37.71 20.06
N GLN A 574 23.85 38.79 19.63
CA GLN A 574 22.48 39.11 20.10
C GLN A 574 21.59 39.70 19.00
N TYR A 575 20.27 39.67 19.20
CA TYR A 575 19.31 40.26 18.27
C TYR A 575 18.77 41.59 18.78
N GLY A 576 18.68 42.57 17.87
CA GLY A 576 18.15 43.91 18.15
C GLY A 576 17.02 44.31 17.20
N CYS A 577 16.19 45.24 17.67
CA CYS A 577 15.13 45.88 16.91
C CYS A 577 15.57 47.28 16.50
N ALA A 578 15.83 47.51 15.21
CA ALA A 578 16.00 48.84 14.67
C ALA A 578 14.63 49.43 14.32
N LEU A 579 14.28 50.56 14.93
CA LEU A 579 13.06 51.30 14.63
C LEU A 579 13.38 52.69 14.12
N LYS A 580 12.68 53.13 13.06
CA LYS A 580 12.87 54.45 12.46
C LYS A 580 11.89 55.45 13.04
N LYS A 581 12.35 56.63 13.47
CA LYS A 581 11.50 57.74 13.89
C LYS A 581 12.10 59.06 13.42
N ASP A 582 11.30 59.88 12.76
CA ASP A 582 11.72 61.19 12.23
C ASP A 582 12.93 61.07 11.28
N GLY A 583 12.89 60.05 10.41
CA GLY A 583 13.94 59.81 9.42
C GLY A 583 15.24 59.16 9.96
N LYS A 584 15.33 58.84 11.25
CA LYS A 584 16.52 58.22 11.86
C LYS A 584 16.21 56.90 12.55
N TRP A 585 17.12 55.94 12.44
CA TRP A 585 17.09 54.65 13.09
C TRP A 585 17.58 54.72 14.53
N GLN A 586 16.93 53.95 15.39
CA GLN A 586 17.23 53.77 16.81
C GLN A 586 17.28 52.27 17.08
N LEU A 587 18.26 51.82 17.85
CA LEU A 587 18.46 50.41 18.14
C LEU A 587 17.96 50.06 19.53
N PHE A 588 17.11 49.04 19.62
CA PHE A 588 16.52 48.56 20.86
C PHE A 588 16.83 47.08 21.10
N ASP A 589 16.90 46.72 22.37
CA ASP A 589 17.01 45.34 22.83
C ASP A 589 15.68 44.60 22.61
N THR A 590 15.76 43.34 22.20
CA THR A 590 14.57 42.51 21.92
C THR A 590 13.89 42.00 23.19
N GLN A 591 14.60 41.93 24.32
CA GLN A 591 14.09 41.46 25.61
C GLN A 591 13.67 42.57 26.56
N SER A 592 14.40 43.70 26.63
CA SER A 592 14.09 44.78 27.57
C SER A 592 13.45 46.01 26.92
N ALA A 593 13.50 46.10 25.59
CA ALA A 593 13.15 47.31 24.83
C ALA A 593 13.99 48.55 25.17
N ASP A 594 15.11 48.38 25.89
CA ASP A 594 16.04 49.45 26.17
C ASP A 594 16.82 49.82 24.93
N LYS A 595 17.27 51.08 24.86
CA LYS A 595 18.17 51.50 23.79
C LYS A 595 19.52 50.83 23.98
N LEU A 596 19.98 50.16 22.93
CA LEU A 596 21.29 49.51 22.88
C LEU A 596 22.43 50.50 22.63
N ILE A 597 22.12 51.62 21.96
CA ILE A 597 23.03 52.77 21.79
C ILE A 597 22.25 54.08 22.00
N LYS A 598 22.91 55.13 22.48
CA LYS A 598 22.25 56.42 22.77
C LYS A 598 21.95 57.20 21.49
N GLU A 599 22.83 57.07 20.51
CA GLU A 599 22.85 57.76 19.24
C GLU A 599 21.74 57.26 18.30
N LYS A 600 21.49 58.03 17.25
CA LYS A 600 20.56 57.67 16.16
C LYS A 600 21.31 57.74 14.84
N ALA A 601 20.99 56.85 13.90
CA ALA A 601 21.67 56.74 12.62
C ALA A 601 20.73 57.08 11.44
N LYS A 602 21.27 57.53 10.30
CA LYS A 602 20.45 57.70 9.07
C LYS A 602 20.21 56.36 8.37
N THR A 603 21.14 55.42 8.52
CA THR A 603 21.09 54.09 7.89
C THR A 603 21.22 52.97 8.95
N ILE A 604 20.84 51.75 8.56
CA ILE A 604 21.04 50.56 9.42
C ILE A 604 22.53 50.24 9.58
N ASP A 605 23.34 50.45 8.55
CA ASP A 605 24.78 50.15 8.59
C ASP A 605 25.53 51.10 9.53
N GLU A 606 25.19 52.38 9.52
CA GLU A 606 25.67 53.34 10.52
C GLU A 606 25.27 52.91 11.93
N LEU A 607 24.04 52.43 12.12
CA LEU A 607 23.54 51.94 13.41
C LEU A 607 24.34 50.72 13.90
N LYS A 608 24.67 49.77 13.01
CA LYS A 608 25.52 48.61 13.31
C LYS A 608 26.95 49.01 13.64
N GLN A 609 27.53 49.96 12.89
CA GLN A 609 28.87 50.46 13.16
C GLN A 609 28.96 51.15 14.54
N MET A 610 27.94 51.94 14.90
CA MET A 610 27.86 52.55 16.23
C MET A 610 27.81 51.48 17.34
N TRP A 611 27.03 50.41 17.14
CA TRP A 611 26.98 49.29 18.07
C TRP A 611 28.34 48.58 18.23
N TRP A 612 29.07 48.37 17.14
CA TRP A 612 30.40 47.73 17.19
C TRP A 612 31.48 48.60 17.85
N ASN A 613 31.29 49.92 17.90
CA ASN A 613 32.23 50.88 18.49
C ASN A 613 31.88 51.30 19.93
N ARG A 614 30.92 50.63 20.57
CA ARG A 614 30.35 51.04 21.88
C ARG A 614 31.24 50.77 23.08
#